data_AF-A0A3D1H9B1-F1
#
_entry.id   AF-A0A3D1H9B1-F1
#
_cell.length_a   1.000
_cell.length_b   1.000
_cell.length_c   1.000
_cell.angle_alpha   90.00
_cell.angle_beta   90.00
_cell.angle_gamma   90.00
#
_symmetry.space_group_name_H-M   'P 1'
#
loop_
_entity.id
_entity.type
_entity.pdbx_description
1 polymer ?
#
loop_
_entity_poly.entity_id
_entity_poly.type
_entity_poly.pdbx_seq_one_letter_code
_entity_poly.pdbx_strand_id
1 'polypeptide(L)' 'MNIEDMFKVVKARFTDDNHSSAQAAKDVEIPQGLLFKCPRCGGVLYNDEFVNAMKVCPKCGYHARLTWQERL' A
#
# COMPACT_ATOMS: atom_id res chain seq x y z
N MET A 1 9.31 -36.18 24.30
CA MET A 1 9.01 -34.88 23.65
C MET A 1 9.90 -33.84 24.33
N ASN A 2 10.99 -33.44 23.67
CA ASN A 2 12.00 -32.57 24.25
C ASN A 2 11.51 -31.11 24.23
N ILE A 3 11.74 -30.41 25.34
CA ILE A 3 11.42 -28.98 25.51
C ILE A 3 12.09 -28.11 24.42
N GLU A 4 13.24 -28.54 23.90
CA GLU A 4 13.97 -27.87 22.82
C GLU A 4 13.18 -27.82 21.50
N ASP A 5 12.32 -28.81 21.24
CA ASP A 5 11.48 -28.82 20.05
C ASP A 5 10.28 -27.87 20.17
N MET A 6 9.85 -27.59 21.41
CA MET A 6 8.83 -26.58 21.67
C MET A 6 9.35 -25.17 21.37
N PHE A 7 10.60 -24.87 21.75
CA PHE A 7 11.22 -23.58 21.49
C PHE A 7 11.54 -23.34 20.00
N LYS A 8 11.81 -24.38 19.22
CA LYS A 8 11.95 -24.29 17.75
C LYS A 8 10.63 -23.91 17.08
N VAL A 9 9.52 -24.47 17.53
CA VAL A 9 8.18 -24.18 16.99
C VAL A 9 7.74 -22.74 17.27
N VAL A 10 8.08 -22.20 18.43
CA VAL A 10 7.80 -20.79 18.76
C VAL A 10 8.67 -19.85 17.92
N LYS A 11 9.96 -20.17 17.75
CA LYS A 11 10.88 -19.36 16.94
C LYS A 11 10.45 -19.28 15.47
N ALA A 12 9.96 -20.38 14.90
CA ALA A 12 9.42 -20.41 13.54
C ALA A 12 8.21 -19.48 13.36
N ARG A 13 7.31 -19.43 14.35
CA ARG A 13 6.11 -18.57 14.30
C ARG A 13 6.40 -17.08 14.39
N PHE A 14 7.44 -16.69 15.13
CA PHE A 14 7.81 -15.28 15.28
C PHE A 14 8.62 -14.71 14.10
N THR A 15 9.19 -15.57 13.24
CA THR A 15 9.96 -15.13 12.05
C THR A 15 9.13 -15.05 10.77
N ASP A 16 7.84 -15.40 10.82
CA ASP A 16 6.93 -15.48 9.67
C ASP A 16 6.09 -14.19 9.46
N ASP A 17 6.60 -13.03 9.85
CA ASP A 17 6.09 -11.75 9.34
C ASP A 17 6.60 -11.51 7.89
N ASN A 18 6.26 -12.45 7.00
CA ASN A 18 6.47 -12.36 5.57
C ASN A 18 5.24 -11.70 4.94
N HIS A 19 5.08 -10.39 5.16
CA HIS A 19 4.21 -9.57 4.33
C HIS A 19 4.93 -9.21 3.02
N SER A 20 5.37 -10.23 2.27
CA SER A 20 6.06 -10.08 0.99
C SER A 20 5.04 -9.79 -0.11
N SER A 21 4.66 -8.51 -0.21
CA SER A 21 4.12 -7.93 -1.42
C SER A 21 5.19 -7.94 -2.53
N ALA A 22 5.32 -9.02 -3.28
CA ALA A 22 5.94 -9.05 -4.61
C ALA A 22 5.93 -10.48 -5.20
N GLN A 23 4.84 -10.89 -5.85
CA GLN A 23 4.95 -11.94 -6.86
C GLN A 23 5.51 -11.32 -8.15
N ALA A 24 6.65 -11.84 -8.58
CA ALA A 24 7.28 -11.55 -9.85
C ALA A 24 6.36 -11.92 -11.02
N ALA A 25 5.76 -10.90 -11.66
CA ALA A 25 5.19 -11.00 -12.99
C ALA A 25 6.09 -10.19 -13.94
N LYS A 26 6.44 -10.85 -15.04
CA LYS A 26 7.26 -10.40 -16.16
C LYS A 26 7.04 -8.92 -16.50
N ASP A 27 8.16 -8.27 -16.76
CA ASP A 27 8.39 -6.91 -17.24
C ASP A 27 7.34 -6.40 -18.27
N VAL A 28 6.16 -6.08 -17.76
CA VAL A 28 5.35 -5.00 -18.32
C VAL A 28 5.58 -3.91 -17.30
N GLU A 29 6.37 -2.90 -17.68
CA GLU A 29 6.48 -1.64 -16.96
C GLU A 29 5.10 -0.95 -16.97
N ILE A 30 4.11 -1.54 -16.30
CA ILE A 30 2.87 -0.86 -15.98
C ILE A 30 3.31 0.22 -15.01
N PRO A 31 3.27 1.51 -15.39
CA PRO A 31 3.76 2.57 -14.52
C PRO A 31 2.98 2.48 -13.21
N GLN A 32 3.70 2.11 -12.15
CA GLN A 32 3.13 1.98 -10.83
C GLN A 32 2.60 3.35 -10.42
N GLY A 33 1.30 3.44 -10.19
CA GLY A 33 0.67 4.69 -9.77
C GLY A 33 -0.16 5.43 -10.81
N LEU A 34 -0.57 4.81 -11.92
CA LEU A 34 -1.57 5.43 -12.83
C LEU A 34 -2.93 5.67 -12.14
N LEU A 35 -3.31 4.77 -11.22
CA LEU A 35 -4.64 4.75 -10.60
C LEU A 35 -4.54 4.93 -9.09
N PHE A 36 -5.36 5.82 -8.54
CA PHE A 36 -5.54 6.04 -7.11
C PHE A 36 -6.92 5.54 -6.67
N LYS A 37 -6.94 4.67 -5.65
CA LYS A 37 -8.18 4.22 -5.00
C LYS A 37 -8.44 5.05 -3.75
N CYS A 38 -9.57 5.74 -3.70
CA CYS A 38 -9.97 6.51 -2.53
C CYS A 38 -10.32 5.59 -1.35
N PRO A 39 -9.73 5.77 -0.15
CA PRO A 39 -10.03 4.95 1.02
C PRO A 39 -11.40 5.25 1.63
N ARG A 40 -11.99 6.42 1.35
CA ARG A 40 -13.30 6.82 1.91
C ARG A 40 -14.47 6.29 1.10
N CYS A 41 -14.48 6.51 -0.22
CA CYS A 41 -15.60 6.12 -1.08
C CYS A 41 -15.33 4.89 -1.94
N GLY A 42 -14.10 4.35 -1.93
CA GLY A 42 -13.71 3.23 -2.79
C GLY A 42 -13.58 3.58 -4.27
N GLY A 43 -13.84 4.84 -4.65
CA GLY A 43 -13.75 5.30 -6.03
C GLY A 43 -12.32 5.25 -6.56
N VAL A 44 -12.17 4.75 -7.79
CA VAL A 44 -10.90 4.77 -8.53
C VAL A 44 -10.84 6.05 -9.37
N LEU A 45 -9.68 6.68 -9.37
CA LEU A 45 -9.37 7.93 -10.07
C LEU A 45 -8.00 7.79 -10.74
N TYR A 46 -7.75 8.55 -11.81
CA TYR A 46 -6.39 8.69 -12.31
C TYR A 46 -5.56 9.50 -11.31
N ASN A 47 -4.29 9.13 -11.16
CA ASN A 47 -3.41 9.79 -10.21
C ASN A 47 -3.11 11.24 -10.65
N ASP A 48 -2.97 11.48 -11.95
CA ASP A 48 -2.79 12.83 -12.50
C ASP A 48 -3.94 13.77 -12.12
N GLU A 49 -5.18 13.29 -12.26
CA GLU A 49 -6.38 14.04 -11.85
C GLU A 49 -6.39 14.28 -10.33
N PHE A 50 -5.97 13.29 -9.54
CA PHE A 50 -5.92 13.39 -8.10
C PHE A 50 -4.85 14.39 -7.62
N VAL A 51 -3.67 14.41 -8.26
CA VAL A 51 -2.59 15.37 -7.98
C VAL A 51 -3.02 16.78 -8.39
N ASN A 52 -3.63 16.94 -9.57
CA ASN A 52 -4.17 18.24 -10.03
C ASN A 52 -5.27 18.77 -9.09
N ALA A 53 -6.05 17.89 -8.46
CA ALA A 53 -7.04 18.23 -7.46
C ALA A 53 -6.45 18.43 -6.04
N MET A 54 -5.15 18.70 -5.90
CA MET A 54 -4.45 18.86 -4.61
C MET A 54 -4.65 17.69 -3.64
N LYS A 55 -4.64 16.45 -4.17
CA LYS A 55 -4.91 15.22 -3.43
C LYS A 55 -6.25 15.20 -2.69
N VAL A 56 -7.25 15.85 -3.27
CA VAL A 56 -8.65 15.81 -2.82
C VAL A 56 -9.45 14.92 -3.75
N CYS A 57 -10.21 13.99 -3.18
CA CYS A 57 -11.08 13.12 -3.95
C CYS A 57 -12.30 13.92 -4.47
N PRO A 58 -12.51 14.06 -5.79
CA PRO A 58 -13.65 14.80 -6.35
C PRO A 58 -15.00 14.16 -6.05
N LYS A 59 -15.05 12.86 -5.76
CA LYS A 59 -16.31 12.14 -5.49
C LYS A 59 -16.84 12.34 -4.07
N CYS A 60 -15.96 12.53 -3.09
CA CYS A 60 -16.36 12.53 -1.67
C CYS A 60 -15.68 13.60 -0.79
N GLY A 61 -14.80 14.43 -1.35
CA GLY A 61 -14.08 15.45 -0.60
C GLY A 61 -13.03 14.90 0.38
N TYR A 62 -12.59 13.64 0.21
CA TYR A 62 -11.51 13.10 1.04
C TYR A 62 -10.18 13.77 0.71
N HIS A 63 -9.54 14.37 1.71
CA HIS A 63 -8.18 14.91 1.63
C HIS A 63 -7.17 13.82 2.01
N ALA A 64 -6.25 13.50 1.12
CA ALA A 64 -5.12 12.65 1.49
C ALA A 64 -4.03 13.44 2.22
N ARG A 65 -3.12 12.71 2.87
CA ARG A 65 -1.94 13.30 3.51
C ARG A 65 -1.05 13.93 2.44
N LEU A 66 -0.74 15.20 2.63
CA LEU A 66 0.22 15.96 1.82
C LEU A 66 1.57 15.98 2.54
N THR A 67 2.66 15.92 1.79
CA THR A 67 3.99 16.23 2.32
C THR A 67 4.14 17.74 2.49
N TRP A 68 5.15 18.18 3.23
CA TRP A 68 5.41 19.61 3.39
C TRP A 68 5.76 20.28 2.05
N GLN A 69 6.45 19.57 1.15
CA GLN A 69 6.83 20.04 -0.18
C GLN A 69 5.61 20.27 -1.09
N GLU A 70 4.57 19.46 -0.95
CA GLU A 70 3.34 19.59 -1.75
C GLU A 70 2.42 20.72 -1.28
N ARG A 71 2.72 21.33 -0.13
CA ARG A 71 1.93 22.41 0.46
C ARG A 71 2.54 23.80 0.24
N LEU A 72 3.86 23.91 0.09
CA LEU A 72 4.56 25.16 -0.18
C LEU A 72 4.41 25.57 -1.65
#